data_AF-A0A6B0T5X4-F1
#
_entry.id   AF-A0A6B0T5X4-F1
#
_cell.length_a   1.000
_cell.length_b   1.000
_cell.length_c   1.000
_cell.angle_alpha   90.00
_cell.angle_beta   90.00
_cell.angle_gamma   90.00
#
_symmetry.space_group_name_H-M   'P 1'
#
loop_
_entity.id
_entity.type
_entity.pdbx_description
1 polymer ?
#
loop_
_entity_poly.entity_id
_entity_poly.type
_entity_poly.pdbx_seq_one_letter_code
_entity_poly.pdbx_strand_id
1 'polypeptide(L)'
;MASWKRDFASGLIILVPLLVTVVVLAWIYNRLTQVPIPVDNDPTRALLSIIIFILLVFSVGYLMRTAVGSVLERALDDLINQLPGLRVIYNASKMAVETALSGTGDLQAPVRLEVWDGLRMTAFKTGKTTTDGRDILFLPTAPNITSGFVIEVEEDRYEEIDDSVERALTRILSAGFGEQNDERGQRSVRDILDVGGESPAERAASNATLDSIEETAAERGAGDDTAQPGDSAEAGGDA
;
A
#
# COMPACT_ATOMS: atom_id res chain seq x y z
N MET A 1 11.32 25.48 -11.72
CA MET A 1 11.69 26.54 -10.74
C MET A 1 11.43 26.00 -9.33
N ALA A 2 12.44 26.10 -8.46
CA ALA A 2 12.46 25.79 -7.01
C ALA A 2 12.19 24.34 -6.53
N SER A 3 13.00 23.35 -6.97
CA SER A 3 13.00 21.99 -6.40
C SER A 3 13.38 21.96 -4.90
N TRP A 4 14.40 22.71 -4.50
CA TRP A 4 14.92 22.70 -3.12
C TRP A 4 13.89 23.08 -2.03
N LYS A 5 12.95 23.99 -2.33
CA LYS A 5 11.88 24.36 -1.39
C LYS A 5 10.91 23.19 -1.18
N ARG A 6 10.61 22.47 -2.26
CA ARG A 6 9.80 21.25 -2.20
C ARG A 6 10.52 20.16 -1.43
N ASP A 7 11.81 19.97 -1.69
CA ASP A 7 12.61 18.93 -1.02
C ASP A 7 12.76 19.22 0.48
N PHE A 8 12.98 20.48 0.85
CA PHE A 8 13.00 20.93 2.26
C PHE A 8 11.64 20.76 2.93
N ALA A 9 10.54 21.14 2.26
CA ALA A 9 9.19 20.98 2.80
C ALA A 9 8.83 19.49 2.99
N SER A 10 9.16 18.64 2.02
CA SER A 10 8.99 17.18 2.12
C SER A 10 9.78 16.59 3.28
N GLY A 11 11.03 17.01 3.47
CA GLY A 11 11.84 16.59 4.62
C GLY A 11 11.24 17.04 5.95
N LEU A 12 10.74 18.29 6.03
CA LEU A 12 10.13 18.84 7.23
C LEU A 12 8.83 18.10 7.60
N ILE A 13 8.01 17.74 6.60
CA ILE A 13 6.76 16.98 6.81
C ILE A 13 7.01 15.65 7.52
N ILE A 14 8.11 14.97 7.23
CA ILE A 14 8.47 13.69 7.87
C ILE A 14 9.18 13.93 9.22
N LEU A 15 10.06 14.94 9.27
CA LEU A 15 10.91 15.19 10.44
C LEU A 15 10.13 15.80 11.61
N VAL A 16 9.17 16.68 11.35
CA VAL A 16 8.41 17.36 12.42
C VAL A 16 7.63 16.38 13.30
N PRO A 17 6.82 15.45 12.76
CA PRO A 17 6.12 14.45 13.58
C PRO A 17 7.08 13.59 14.41
N LEU A 18 8.22 13.19 13.82
CA LEU A 18 9.24 12.40 14.50
C LEU A 18 9.86 13.19 15.66
N LEU A 19 10.23 14.44 15.42
CA LEU A 19 10.82 15.33 16.42
C LEU A 19 9.85 15.55 17.58
N VAL A 20 8.57 15.82 17.29
CA VAL A 20 7.54 16.00 18.32
C VAL A 20 7.42 14.74 19.17
N THR A 21 7.41 13.56 18.56
CA THR A 21 7.34 12.28 19.29
C THR A 21 8.53 12.12 20.25
N VAL A 22 9.75 12.38 19.78
CA VAL A 22 10.97 12.29 20.61
C VAL A 22 10.95 13.30 21.75
N VAL A 23 10.54 14.55 21.49
CA VAL A 23 10.45 15.59 22.52
C VAL A 23 9.44 15.21 23.61
N VAL A 24 8.27 14.68 23.24
CA VAL A 24 7.25 14.25 24.21
C VAL A 24 7.75 13.05 25.02
N LEU A 25 8.38 12.06 24.38
CA LEU A 25 8.97 10.91 25.09
C LEU A 25 10.06 11.35 26.07
N ALA A 26 10.95 12.24 25.66
CA ALA A 26 11.98 12.80 26.53
C ALA A 26 11.38 13.60 27.69
N TRP A 27 10.31 14.36 27.43
CA TRP A 27 9.58 15.09 28.47
C TRP A 27 8.97 14.12 29.50
N ILE A 28 8.29 13.05 29.07
CA ILE A 28 7.73 12.03 29.96
C ILE A 28 8.84 11.35 30.75
N TYR A 29 9.92 10.91 30.09
CA TYR A 29 11.06 10.27 30.74
C TYR A 29 11.66 11.17 31.82
N ASN A 30 11.87 12.45 31.53
CA ASN A 30 12.37 13.44 32.49
C ASN A 30 11.40 13.73 33.63
N ARG A 31 10.08 13.63 33.41
CA ARG A 31 9.11 13.70 34.50
C ARG A 31 9.18 12.47 35.38
N LEU A 32 9.40 11.30 34.80
CA LEU A 32 9.53 10.04 35.51
C LEU A 32 10.80 9.99 36.38
N THR A 33 11.89 10.62 35.93
CA THR A 33 13.13 10.70 36.73
C THR A 33 13.00 11.57 37.97
N GLN A 34 12.06 12.52 37.98
CA GLN A 34 11.75 13.36 39.14
C GLN A 34 10.87 12.64 40.17
N VAL A 35 10.19 11.56 39.78
CA VAL A 35 9.39 10.77 40.71
C VAL A 35 10.31 9.71 41.35
N PRO A 36 10.35 9.59 42.69
CA PRO A 36 11.11 8.55 43.36
C PRO A 36 10.39 7.19 43.20
N ILE A 37 10.49 6.61 42.00
CA ILE A 37 10.03 5.25 41.71
C ILE A 37 11.25 4.33 41.80
N PRO A 38 11.17 3.17 42.48
CA PRO A 38 12.29 2.21 42.58
C PRO A 38 12.47 1.45 41.26
N VAL A 39 12.87 2.17 40.21
CA VAL A 39 13.22 1.64 38.90
C VAL A 39 14.63 2.13 38.59
N ASP A 40 15.61 1.37 39.06
CA ASP A 40 17.02 1.76 39.02
C ASP A 40 17.69 1.48 37.66
N ASN A 41 17.00 0.77 36.76
CA ASN A 41 17.53 0.38 35.46
C ASN A 41 16.99 1.26 34.30
N ASP A 42 17.91 1.96 33.64
CA ASP A 42 17.62 2.85 32.51
C ASP A 42 16.76 2.23 31.40
N PRO A 43 16.96 0.97 30.97
CA PRO A 43 16.13 0.36 29.92
C PRO A 43 14.67 0.16 30.34
N THR A 44 14.42 -0.19 31.61
CA THR A 44 13.05 -0.39 32.08
C THR A 44 12.33 0.93 32.27
N ARG A 45 13.06 1.99 32.67
CA ARG A 45 12.50 3.33 32.74
C ARG A 45 12.12 3.87 31.36
N ALA A 46 12.93 3.61 30.34
CA ALA A 46 12.62 3.95 28.96
C ALA A 46 11.36 3.20 28.46
N LEU A 47 11.28 1.88 28.70
CA LEU A 47 10.11 1.07 28.36
C LEU A 47 8.85 1.60 29.06
N LEU A 48 8.94 1.91 30.35
CA LEU A 48 7.84 2.47 31.13
C LEU A 48 7.38 3.81 30.57
N SER A 49 8.30 4.66 30.10
CA SER A 49 7.98 5.94 29.47
C SER A 49 7.19 5.75 28.17
N ILE A 50 7.55 4.76 27.36
CA ILE A 50 6.80 4.39 26.14
C ILE A 50 5.40 3.88 26.51
N ILE A 51 5.29 2.99 27.50
CA ILE A 51 4.00 2.46 27.97
C ILE A 51 3.09 3.58 28.46
N ILE A 52 3.61 4.50 29.27
CA ILE A 52 2.88 5.67 29.77
C ILE A 52 2.45 6.57 28.62
N PHE A 53 3.33 6.81 27.64
CA PHE A 53 2.98 7.59 26.46
C PHE A 53 1.81 6.96 25.69
N ILE A 54 1.85 5.64 25.44
CA ILE A 54 0.77 4.92 24.77
C ILE A 54 -0.54 5.07 25.57
N LEU A 55 -0.51 4.79 26.87
CA LEU A 55 -1.66 4.95 27.76
C LEU A 55 -2.23 6.37 27.75
N LEU A 56 -1.36 7.38 27.73
CA LEU A 56 -1.75 8.78 27.66
C LEU A 56 -2.44 9.10 26.33
N VAL A 57 -1.89 8.63 25.21
CA VAL A 57 -2.49 8.80 23.88
C VAL A 57 -3.89 8.17 23.84
N PHE A 58 -4.03 6.92 24.30
CA PHE A 58 -5.35 6.26 24.38
C PHE A 58 -6.31 6.99 25.32
N SER A 59 -5.83 7.48 26.46
CA SER A 59 -6.65 8.22 27.43
C SER A 59 -7.17 9.52 26.85
N VAL A 60 -6.32 10.28 26.15
CA VAL A 60 -6.72 11.52 25.46
C VAL A 60 -7.69 11.19 24.31
N GLY A 61 -7.42 10.16 23.52
CA GLY A 61 -8.31 9.73 22.44
C GLY A 61 -9.70 9.32 22.95
N TYR A 62 -9.75 8.59 24.07
CA TYR A 62 -11.01 8.24 24.72
C TYR A 62 -11.75 9.48 25.24
N LEU A 63 -11.03 10.40 25.91
CA LEU A 63 -11.59 11.65 26.39
C LEU A 63 -12.21 12.48 25.25
N MET A 64 -11.54 12.56 24.10
CA MET A 64 -12.04 13.29 22.93
C MET A 64 -13.35 12.73 22.37
N ARG A 65 -13.66 11.44 22.62
CA ARG A 65 -14.94 10.82 22.22
C ARG A 65 -16.12 11.22 23.12
N THR A 66 -15.87 11.86 24.26
CA THR A 66 -16.90 12.23 25.23
C THR A 66 -17.42 13.65 25.02
N ALA A 67 -18.54 13.99 25.66
CA ALA A 67 -19.07 15.36 25.66
C ALA A 67 -18.04 16.39 26.19
N VAL A 68 -17.23 16.00 27.19
CA VAL A 68 -16.14 16.85 27.71
C VAL A 68 -15.08 17.08 26.65
N GLY A 69 -14.75 16.06 25.87
CA GLY A 69 -13.82 16.14 24.74
C GLY A 69 -14.23 17.21 23.75
N SER A 70 -15.49 17.18 23.29
CA SER A 70 -15.99 18.18 22.33
C SER A 70 -15.98 19.62 22.86
N VAL A 71 -16.17 19.83 24.16
CA VAL A 71 -16.04 21.16 24.79
C VAL A 71 -14.57 21.59 24.85
N LEU A 72 -13.68 20.69 25.24
CA LEU A 72 -12.24 20.96 25.33
C LEU A 72 -11.64 21.28 23.95
N GLU A 73 -12.05 20.53 22.93
CA GLU A 73 -11.63 20.75 21.55
C GLU A 73 -12.02 22.16 21.07
N ARG A 74 -13.28 22.57 21.27
CA ARG A 74 -13.74 23.92 20.93
C ARG A 74 -12.97 25.01 21.66
N ALA A 75 -12.71 24.82 22.96
CA ALA A 75 -11.94 25.78 23.74
C ALA A 75 -10.50 25.91 23.22
N LEU A 76 -9.89 24.81 22.79
CA LEU A 76 -8.55 24.80 22.21
C LEU A 76 -8.53 25.45 20.83
N ASP A 77 -9.51 25.15 19.99
CA ASP A 77 -9.71 25.81 18.69
C ASP A 77 -9.82 27.33 18.87
N ASP A 78 -10.68 27.78 19.78
CA ASP A 78 -10.92 29.20 20.04
C ASP A 78 -9.65 29.90 20.54
N LEU A 79 -8.88 29.24 21.40
CA LEU A 79 -7.60 29.77 21.90
C LEU A 79 -6.57 29.92 20.79
N ILE A 80 -6.40 28.90 19.95
CA ILE A 80 -5.41 28.91 18.87
C ILE A 80 -5.81 29.88 17.76
N ASN A 81 -7.11 30.00 17.46
CA ASN A 81 -7.63 30.90 16.43
C ASN A 81 -7.44 32.39 16.75
N GLN A 82 -7.23 32.74 18.02
CA GLN A 82 -6.88 34.11 18.44
C GLN A 82 -5.43 34.50 18.12
N LEU A 83 -4.53 33.52 17.91
CA LEU A 83 -3.12 33.77 17.63
C LEU A 83 -2.90 33.91 16.11
N PRO A 84 -2.51 35.09 15.60
CA PRO A 84 -2.24 35.29 14.19
C PRO A 84 -1.04 34.43 13.76
N GLY A 85 -1.13 33.83 12.56
CA GLY A 85 -0.13 32.88 12.05
C GLY A 85 -0.38 31.44 12.52
N LEU A 86 -0.45 31.19 13.83
CA LEU A 86 -0.65 29.84 14.38
C LEU A 86 -1.97 29.22 13.90
N ARG A 87 -3.04 30.01 13.83
CA ARG A 87 -4.34 29.56 13.31
C ARG A 87 -4.26 28.95 11.91
N VAL A 88 -3.37 29.45 11.03
CA VAL A 88 -3.26 28.97 9.65
C VAL A 88 -2.68 27.55 9.63
N ILE A 89 -1.62 27.33 10.42
CA ILE A 89 -0.95 26.04 10.51
C ILE A 89 -1.87 25.04 11.22
N TYR A 90 -2.47 25.45 12.34
CA TYR A 90 -3.38 24.60 13.11
C TYR A 90 -4.59 24.14 12.27
N ASN A 91 -5.28 25.07 11.61
CA ASN A 91 -6.46 24.73 10.81
C ASN A 91 -6.09 23.86 9.59
N ALA A 92 -4.95 24.10 8.95
CA ALA A 92 -4.48 23.25 7.86
C ALA A 92 -4.13 21.83 8.35
N SER A 93 -3.45 21.70 9.48
CA SER A 93 -3.13 20.40 10.08
C SER A 93 -4.37 19.66 10.56
N LYS A 94 -5.30 20.35 11.25
CA LYS A 94 -6.57 19.79 11.72
C LYS A 94 -7.40 19.28 10.55
N MET A 95 -7.55 20.09 9.51
CA MET A 95 -8.24 19.69 8.28
C MET A 95 -7.59 18.46 7.63
N ALA A 96 -6.26 18.41 7.52
CA ALA A 96 -5.57 17.25 6.96
C ALA A 96 -5.84 15.96 7.76
N VAL A 97 -5.83 16.06 9.10
CA VAL A 97 -6.09 14.93 10.01
C VAL A 97 -7.56 14.51 9.94
N GLU A 98 -8.50 15.45 10.05
CA GLU A 98 -9.94 15.18 9.94
C GLU A 98 -10.27 14.58 8.58
N THR A 99 -9.72 15.10 7.49
CA THR A 99 -9.99 14.56 6.16
C THR A 99 -9.45 13.14 6.02
N ALA A 100 -8.25 12.86 6.54
CA ALA A 100 -7.67 11.52 6.49
C ALA A 100 -8.44 10.51 7.37
N LEU A 101 -8.89 10.93 8.56
CA LEU A 101 -9.56 10.05 9.53
C LEU A 101 -11.06 9.91 9.24
N SER A 102 -11.75 11.00 8.90
CA SER A 102 -13.19 11.03 8.63
C SER A 102 -13.54 10.51 7.23
N GLY A 103 -12.64 10.64 6.25
CA GLY A 103 -12.87 10.10 4.91
C GLY A 103 -12.85 8.57 4.84
N THR A 104 -12.30 7.91 5.87
CA THR A 104 -12.04 6.46 5.88
C THR A 104 -12.71 5.73 7.05
N GLY A 105 -12.92 6.39 8.20
CA GLY A 105 -13.35 5.74 9.43
C GLY A 105 -14.75 5.10 9.43
N ASP A 106 -15.61 5.49 8.49
CA ASP A 106 -16.96 4.92 8.33
C ASP A 106 -17.07 3.94 7.15
N LEU A 107 -15.96 3.69 6.44
CA LEU A 107 -15.91 2.76 5.32
C LEU A 107 -15.83 1.32 5.84
N GLN A 108 -16.80 0.49 5.50
CA GLN A 108 -16.93 -0.87 6.06
C GLN A 108 -16.16 -1.92 5.25
N ALA A 109 -16.72 -2.32 4.11
CA ALA A 109 -16.16 -3.36 3.25
C ALA A 109 -15.79 -2.74 1.89
N PRO A 110 -14.60 -3.05 1.34
CA PRO A 110 -14.30 -2.72 -0.03
C PRO A 110 -15.20 -3.55 -0.96
N VAL A 111 -15.77 -2.88 -1.95
CA VAL A 111 -16.64 -3.50 -2.95
C VAL A 111 -16.11 -3.24 -4.34
N ARG A 112 -16.40 -4.18 -5.23
CA ARG A 112 -16.10 -4.10 -6.64
C ARG A 112 -17.37 -3.70 -7.37
N LEU A 113 -17.34 -2.52 -7.95
CA LEU A 113 -18.42 -1.99 -8.76
C LEU A 113 -18.05 -2.09 -10.23
N GLU A 114 -18.88 -2.74 -11.03
CA GLU A 114 -18.73 -2.71 -12.48
C GLU A 114 -19.42 -1.47 -13.06
N VAL A 115 -18.64 -0.62 -13.72
CA VAL A 115 -19.11 0.67 -14.23
C VAL A 115 -19.45 0.62 -15.72
N TRP A 116 -18.59 0.01 -16.55
CA TRP A 116 -18.77 -0.11 -18.00
C TRP A 116 -18.02 -1.31 -18.57
N ASP A 117 -18.64 -2.14 -19.39
CA ASP A 117 -17.99 -3.17 -20.23
C ASP A 117 -16.84 -3.94 -19.55
N GLY A 118 -17.07 -4.51 -18.36
CA GLY A 118 -16.06 -5.26 -17.61
C GLY A 118 -15.03 -4.41 -16.83
N LEU A 119 -15.09 -3.08 -16.92
CA LEU A 119 -14.31 -2.16 -16.09
C LEU A 119 -14.86 -2.13 -14.67
N ARG A 120 -13.98 -2.45 -13.72
CA ARG A 120 -14.30 -2.58 -12.31
C ARG A 120 -13.56 -1.53 -11.50
N MET A 121 -14.28 -0.85 -10.61
CA MET A 121 -13.73 0.13 -9.69
C MET A 121 -13.89 -0.36 -8.26
N THR A 122 -12.93 0.00 -7.40
CA THR A 122 -13.02 -0.24 -5.96
C THR A 122 -13.76 0.92 -5.31
N ALA A 123 -14.88 0.60 -4.64
CA ALA A 123 -15.64 1.52 -3.80
C ALA A 123 -15.70 0.95 -2.37
N PHE A 124 -16.29 1.67 -1.44
CA PHE A 124 -16.43 1.26 -0.05
C PHE A 124 -17.84 1.49 0.45
N LYS A 125 -18.41 0.52 1.18
CA LYS A 125 -19.73 0.67 1.81
C LYS A 125 -19.65 1.73 2.91
N THR A 126 -20.62 2.65 2.94
CA THR A 126 -20.74 3.65 4.01
C THR A 126 -21.60 3.16 5.19
N GLY A 127 -22.22 1.97 5.06
CA GLY A 127 -23.19 1.46 6.04
C GLY A 127 -24.53 2.20 6.05
N LYS A 128 -24.78 3.04 5.05
CA LYS A 128 -26.04 3.76 4.86
C LYS A 128 -26.78 3.21 3.65
N THR A 129 -28.11 3.20 3.75
CA THR A 129 -29.01 2.77 2.69
C THR A 129 -30.04 3.88 2.49
N THR A 130 -30.43 4.10 1.25
CA THR A 130 -31.48 5.03 0.83
C THR A 130 -32.86 4.53 1.27
N THR A 131 -33.87 5.39 1.23
CA THR A 131 -35.26 5.02 1.59
C THR A 131 -35.86 3.96 0.68
N ASP A 132 -35.35 3.83 -0.55
CA ASP A 132 -35.77 2.84 -1.53
C ASP A 132 -34.85 1.60 -1.57
N GLY A 133 -33.97 1.44 -0.57
CA GLY A 133 -33.23 0.20 -0.34
C GLY A 133 -31.90 0.07 -1.08
N ARG A 134 -31.45 1.11 -1.79
CA ARG A 134 -30.13 1.15 -2.45
C ARG A 134 -29.03 1.47 -1.45
N ASP A 135 -27.90 0.78 -1.53
CA ASP A 135 -26.73 1.03 -0.69
C ASP A 135 -25.96 2.26 -1.14
N ILE A 136 -25.44 3.01 -0.17
CA ILE A 136 -24.62 4.19 -0.42
C ILE A 136 -23.15 3.78 -0.38
N LEU A 137 -22.48 3.88 -1.52
CA LEU A 137 -21.06 3.58 -1.68
C LEU A 137 -20.26 4.86 -1.88
N PHE A 138 -19.05 4.89 -1.32
CA PHE A 138 -18.05 5.91 -1.61
C PHE A 138 -17.05 5.38 -2.63
N LEU A 139 -16.95 6.06 -3.76
CA LEU A 139 -16.03 5.76 -4.86
C LEU A 139 -14.89 6.80 -4.86
N PRO A 140 -13.74 6.52 -4.22
CA PRO A 140 -12.64 7.47 -4.11
C PRO A 140 -11.90 7.66 -5.44
N THR A 141 -11.20 8.78 -5.55
CA THR A 141 -10.20 9.01 -6.61
C THR A 141 -8.80 8.56 -6.18
N ALA A 142 -7.99 8.09 -7.13
CA ALA A 142 -6.58 7.78 -6.91
C ALA A 142 -5.67 8.94 -7.37
N PRO A 143 -4.57 9.24 -6.67
CA PRO A 143 -4.20 8.76 -5.32
C PRO A 143 -4.94 9.54 -4.21
N ASN A 144 -5.63 10.62 -4.54
CA ASN A 144 -6.25 11.49 -3.56
C ASN A 144 -7.59 10.94 -3.06
N ILE A 145 -7.55 10.15 -1.98
CA ILE A 145 -8.74 9.52 -1.37
C ILE A 145 -9.69 10.50 -0.67
N THR A 146 -9.30 11.77 -0.55
CA THR A 146 -10.13 12.83 0.04
C THR A 146 -11.22 13.34 -0.91
N SER A 147 -11.14 12.96 -2.19
CA SER A 147 -12.13 13.25 -3.22
C SER A 147 -12.68 11.96 -3.83
N GLY A 148 -13.88 12.04 -4.40
CA GLY A 148 -14.57 10.90 -4.96
C GLY A 148 -16.02 11.21 -5.27
N PHE A 149 -16.78 10.15 -5.51
CA PHE A 149 -18.22 10.20 -5.72
C PHE A 149 -18.93 9.43 -4.62
N VAL A 150 -20.10 9.93 -4.22
CA VAL A 150 -21.06 9.15 -3.43
C VAL A 150 -22.12 8.68 -4.41
N ILE A 151 -22.36 7.37 -4.44
CA ILE A 151 -23.26 6.74 -5.40
C ILE A 151 -24.24 5.84 -4.66
N GLU A 152 -25.46 5.77 -5.17
CA GLU A 152 -26.53 4.90 -4.68
C GLU A 152 -26.66 3.72 -5.65
N VAL A 153 -26.47 2.51 -5.15
CA VAL A 153 -26.34 1.32 -5.98
C VAL A 153 -27.19 0.19 -5.42
N GLU A 154 -27.85 -0.57 -6.29
CA GLU A 154 -28.58 -1.78 -5.91
C GLU A 154 -27.61 -2.88 -5.44
N GLU A 155 -28.03 -3.72 -4.49
CA GLU A 155 -27.16 -4.73 -3.86
C GLU A 155 -26.56 -5.74 -4.86
N ASP A 156 -27.26 -6.02 -5.96
CA ASP A 156 -26.84 -6.94 -7.02
C ASP A 156 -25.84 -6.33 -8.02
N ARG A 157 -25.57 -5.02 -7.93
CA ARG A 157 -24.70 -4.29 -8.87
C ARG A 157 -23.26 -4.17 -8.40
N TYR A 158 -22.93 -4.67 -7.21
CA TYR A 158 -21.57 -4.70 -6.69
C TYR A 158 -21.26 -6.05 -6.02
N GLU A 159 -19.98 -6.40 -5.95
CA GLU A 159 -19.52 -7.60 -5.26
C GLU A 159 -18.62 -7.18 -4.09
N GLU A 160 -18.88 -7.68 -2.88
CA GLU A 160 -17.94 -7.49 -1.77
C GLU A 160 -16.61 -8.19 -2.07
N ILE A 161 -15.50 -7.49 -1.85
CA ILE A 161 -14.17 -8.03 -2.06
C ILE A 161 -13.70 -8.62 -0.73
N ASP A 162 -13.16 -9.85 -0.75
CA ASP A 162 -12.45 -10.45 0.38
C ASP A 162 -11.05 -9.82 0.52
N ASP A 163 -11.02 -8.52 0.81
CA ASP A 163 -9.81 -7.72 0.98
C ASP A 163 -9.97 -6.79 2.20
N SER A 164 -8.86 -6.43 2.84
CA SER A 164 -8.89 -5.49 3.96
C SER A 164 -9.10 -4.06 3.44
N VAL A 165 -9.79 -3.22 4.22
CA VAL A 165 -9.99 -1.80 3.89
C VAL A 165 -8.63 -1.12 3.71
N GLU A 166 -7.67 -1.40 4.59
CA GLU A 166 -6.32 -0.85 4.55
C GLU A 166 -5.57 -1.25 3.27
N ARG A 167 -5.71 -2.51 2.84
CA ARG A 167 -5.06 -3.01 1.63
C ARG A 167 -5.66 -2.36 0.39
N ALA A 168 -6.99 -2.31 0.30
CA ALA A 168 -7.71 -1.63 -0.78
C ALA A 168 -7.34 -0.14 -0.87
N LEU A 169 -7.26 0.56 0.28
CA LEU A 169 -6.84 1.96 0.33
C LEU A 169 -5.37 2.14 -0.04
N THR A 170 -4.49 1.22 0.36
CA THR A 170 -3.08 1.24 -0.04
C THR A 170 -2.96 1.14 -1.55
N ARG A 171 -3.74 0.27 -2.20
CA ARG A 171 -3.82 0.17 -3.67
C ARG A 171 -4.26 1.49 -4.29
N ILE A 172 -5.32 2.12 -3.78
CA ILE A 172 -5.85 3.38 -4.34
C ILE A 172 -4.89 4.55 -4.11
N LEU A 173 -4.36 4.71 -2.90
CA LEU A 173 -3.43 5.78 -2.51
C LEU A 173 -2.09 5.68 -3.27
N SER A 174 -1.66 4.47 -3.59
CA SER A 174 -0.48 4.22 -4.42
C SER A 174 -0.77 4.30 -5.93
N ALA A 175 -1.98 4.67 -6.35
CA ALA A 175 -2.41 4.66 -7.75
C ALA A 175 -2.21 3.29 -8.44
N GLY A 176 -2.34 2.20 -7.69
CA GLY A 176 -2.16 0.82 -8.16
C GLY A 176 -0.74 0.29 -8.08
N PHE A 177 0.27 1.11 -7.74
CA PHE A 177 1.67 0.68 -7.68
C PHE A 177 2.06 -0.07 -6.40
N GLY A 178 1.25 0.05 -5.34
CA GLY A 178 1.53 -0.51 -4.01
C GLY A 178 1.09 -1.96 -3.81
N GLU A 179 0.37 -2.55 -4.77
CA GLU A 179 -0.01 -3.96 -4.72
C GLU A 179 1.07 -4.82 -5.38
N GLN A 180 2.08 -5.22 -4.61
CA GLN A 180 2.88 -6.38 -4.99
C GLN A 180 2.16 -7.61 -4.43
N ASN A 181 1.55 -8.42 -5.31
CA ASN A 181 0.96 -9.70 -4.96
C ASN A 181 1.84 -10.45 -3.95
N ASP A 182 1.30 -10.80 -2.78
CA ASP A 182 1.95 -11.68 -1.78
C ASP A 182 2.39 -13.03 -2.39
N GLU A 183 1.90 -13.36 -3.59
CA GLU A 183 2.33 -14.51 -4.38
C GLU A 183 3.76 -14.39 -4.94
N ARG A 184 4.29 -13.17 -5.22
CA ARG A 184 5.67 -13.00 -5.68
C ARG A 184 6.68 -13.25 -4.56
N GLY A 185 6.30 -12.97 -3.30
CA GLY A 185 7.13 -13.31 -2.14
C GLY A 185 7.28 -14.82 -1.97
N GLN A 186 6.22 -15.59 -2.18
CA GLN A 186 6.29 -17.05 -2.11
C GLN A 186 6.94 -17.71 -3.33
N ARG A 187 6.80 -17.16 -4.54
CA ARG A 187 7.54 -17.66 -5.72
C ARG A 187 9.03 -17.34 -5.62
N SER A 188 9.40 -16.11 -5.24
CA SER A 188 10.80 -15.74 -5.05
C SER A 188 11.50 -16.58 -3.98
N VAL A 189 10.82 -16.91 -2.87
CA VAL A 189 11.42 -17.76 -1.84
C VAL A 189 11.50 -19.22 -2.29
N ARG A 190 10.51 -19.75 -3.02
CA ARG A 190 10.60 -21.10 -3.62
C ARG A 190 11.67 -21.18 -4.70
N ASP A 191 11.78 -20.18 -5.56
CA ASP A 191 12.80 -20.11 -6.61
C ASP A 191 14.21 -19.95 -6.03
N ILE A 192 14.36 -19.29 -4.87
CA ILE A 192 15.64 -19.20 -4.14
C ILE A 192 15.97 -20.52 -3.42
N LEU A 193 14.96 -21.24 -2.92
CA LEU A 193 15.14 -22.53 -2.24
C LEU A 193 15.31 -23.71 -3.21
N ASP A 194 14.91 -23.58 -4.48
CA ASP A 194 15.08 -24.58 -5.54
C ASP A 194 16.41 -24.42 -6.32
N VAL A 195 17.27 -23.47 -5.93
CA VAL A 195 18.68 -23.41 -6.40
C VAL A 195 19.59 -24.35 -5.58
N GLY A 196 18.99 -25.35 -4.94
CA GLY A 196 19.65 -26.32 -4.06
C GLY A 196 19.71 -27.72 -4.68
N GLY A 197 20.22 -27.87 -5.89
CA GLY A 197 20.33 -29.20 -6.47
C GLY A 197 20.89 -29.26 -7.88
N GLU A 198 22.07 -28.70 -8.11
CA GLU A 198 22.99 -29.13 -9.19
C GLU A 198 24.30 -28.35 -9.09
N SER A 199 25.39 -29.05 -8.79
CA SER A 199 26.73 -28.46 -8.81
C SER A 199 27.07 -28.01 -10.24
N PRO A 200 27.74 -26.84 -10.43
CA PRO A 200 28.20 -26.38 -11.75
C PRO A 200 29.01 -27.44 -12.53
N ALA A 201 29.65 -28.37 -11.82
CA ALA A 201 30.38 -29.49 -12.43
C ALA A 201 29.45 -30.53 -13.09
N GLU A 202 28.25 -30.75 -12.55
CA GLU A 202 27.27 -31.70 -13.06
C GLU A 202 26.58 -31.18 -14.33
N ARG A 203 26.29 -29.86 -14.36
CA ARG A 203 25.77 -29.18 -15.55
C ARG A 203 26.76 -29.14 -16.71
N ALA A 204 28.05 -28.95 -16.40
CA ALA A 204 29.11 -29.00 -17.41
C ALA A 204 29.28 -30.41 -17.99
N ALA A 205 29.15 -31.46 -17.17
CA ALA A 205 29.24 -32.85 -17.62
C ALA A 205 28.01 -33.27 -18.47
N SER A 206 26.81 -32.82 -18.09
CA SER A 206 25.57 -33.10 -18.84
C SER A 206 25.59 -32.44 -20.22
N ASN A 207 25.96 -31.16 -20.29
CA ASN A 207 26.02 -30.42 -21.56
C ASN A 207 27.13 -30.96 -22.49
N ALA A 208 28.29 -31.34 -21.95
CA ALA A 208 29.35 -31.96 -22.76
C ALA A 208 28.97 -33.34 -23.32
N THR A 209 28.11 -34.08 -22.59
CA THR A 209 27.59 -35.38 -23.05
C THR A 209 26.53 -35.19 -24.14
N LEU A 210 25.74 -34.12 -24.09
CA LEU A 210 24.75 -33.80 -25.11
C LEU A 210 25.40 -33.32 -26.42
N ASP A 211 26.40 -32.43 -26.35
CA ASP A 211 27.14 -31.95 -27.54
C ASP A 211 27.85 -33.09 -28.28
N SER A 212 28.44 -34.04 -27.54
CA SER A 212 29.14 -35.19 -28.16
C SER A 212 28.20 -36.21 -28.82
N ILE A 213 26.93 -36.28 -28.38
CA ILE A 213 25.89 -37.11 -29.02
C ILE A 213 25.40 -36.44 -30.31
N GLU A 214 25.23 -35.12 -30.33
CA GLU A 214 24.82 -34.38 -31.53
C GLU A 214 25.91 -34.36 -32.61
N GLU A 215 27.18 -34.22 -32.23
CA GLU A 215 28.31 -34.25 -33.18
C GLU A 215 28.47 -35.63 -33.82
N THR A 216 28.30 -36.71 -33.04
CA THR A 216 28.34 -38.09 -33.55
C THR A 216 27.14 -38.42 -34.46
N ALA A 217 25.98 -37.80 -34.23
CA ALA A 217 24.79 -37.95 -35.07
C ALA A 217 24.94 -37.19 -36.40
N ALA A 218 25.58 -36.02 -36.39
CA ALA A 218 25.83 -35.21 -37.58
C ALA A 218 26.83 -35.87 -38.54
N GLU A 219 27.88 -36.52 -38.03
CA GLU A 219 28.87 -37.21 -38.88
C GLU A 219 28.33 -38.50 -39.52
N ARG A 220 27.31 -39.14 -38.93
CA ARG A 220 26.69 -40.36 -39.51
C ARG A 220 25.56 -40.08 -40.52
N GLY A 221 25.11 -38.83 -40.66
CA GLY A 221 24.01 -38.46 -41.56
C GLY A 221 24.43 -37.99 -42.96
N ALA A 222 25.74 -37.89 -43.25
CA ALA A 222 26.26 -37.27 -44.48
C ALA A 222 26.74 -38.26 -45.55
N GLY A 223 26.10 -39.43 -45.65
CA GLY A 223 26.41 -40.38 -46.72
C GLY A 223 25.29 -41.37 -46.96
N ASP A 224 24.33 -41.01 -47.82
CA ASP A 224 23.73 -41.83 -48.89
C ASP A 224 22.39 -41.18 -49.33
N ASP A 225 22.37 -40.53 -50.50
CA ASP A 225 21.35 -40.77 -51.53
C ASP A 225 21.57 -39.86 -52.75
N THR A 226 22.03 -40.45 -53.84
CA THR A 226 22.02 -39.88 -55.19
C THR A 226 20.91 -40.53 -56.01
N ALA A 227 19.90 -39.76 -56.45
CA ALA A 227 19.09 -40.09 -57.63
C ALA A 227 18.28 -38.89 -58.16
N GLN A 228 18.67 -38.38 -59.34
CA GLN A 228 17.79 -37.73 -60.35
C GLN A 228 17.13 -38.83 -61.23
N PRO A 229 16.15 -38.60 -62.16
CA PRO A 229 15.78 -37.36 -62.91
C PRO A 229 14.23 -37.14 -62.97
N GLY A 230 13.59 -36.20 -63.68
CA GLY A 230 13.94 -35.41 -64.85
C GLY A 230 12.83 -34.43 -65.28
N ASP A 231 12.95 -34.06 -66.56
CA ASP A 231 12.61 -32.85 -67.31
C ASP A 231 11.14 -32.71 -67.78
N SER A 232 10.69 -31.46 -68.05
CA SER A 232 9.88 -31.00 -69.22
C SER A 232 8.77 -29.95 -68.93
N ALA A 233 8.87 -28.82 -69.66
CA ALA A 233 7.85 -27.95 -70.29
C ALA A 233 6.88 -27.12 -69.41
N GLU A 234 6.90 -25.78 -69.43
CA GLU A 234 6.53 -24.76 -70.47
C GLU A 234 5.03 -24.42 -70.59
N ALA A 235 4.78 -23.09 -70.65
CA ALA A 235 3.56 -22.35 -71.01
C ALA A 235 2.34 -22.47 -70.06
N GLY A 236 1.57 -21.44 -69.70
CA GLY A 236 1.35 -20.09 -70.22
C GLY A 236 -0.15 -19.76 -70.06
N GLY A 237 -0.51 -18.49 -69.88
CA GLY A 237 -1.85 -17.98 -70.19
C GLY A 237 -2.74 -17.53 -69.03
N ASP A 238 -2.95 -16.21 -69.00
CA ASP A 238 -4.06 -15.50 -68.35
C ASP A 238 -5.45 -16.06 -68.71
N ALA A 239 -6.36 -15.97 -67.76
CA ALA A 239 -7.72 -15.45 -67.94
C ALA A 239 -8.27 -14.94 -66.60
#